data_AF-A0A507R1Y3-F1
#
_entry.id   AF-A0A507R1Y3-F1
#
_cell.length_a   1.000
_cell.length_b   1.000
_cell.length_c   1.000
_cell.angle_alpha   90.00
_cell.angle_beta   90.00
_cell.angle_gamma   90.00
#
_symmetry.space_group_name_H-M   'P 1'
#
loop_
_entity.id
_entity.type
_entity.pdbx_description
1 polymer ?
#
loop_
_entity_poly.entity_id
_entity_poly.type
_entity_poly.pdbx_seq_one_letter_code
_entity_poly.pdbx_strand_id
1 'polypeptide(L)'
;MLWRTNFLSLPRLTDIFIFIQSLSNGRNSLQSTTGIAGSPRQTRPKIRKRASDATPTPHLDGSLPTVISRGAGFNESNRIASTALQDRSSSSKRVMAQLTNRNLYPPRNPITMAQVTKALHTCLALQETARTVHGKRPFFSILLAPDNETVLASCPSISHIRHSETELARMVADQFSEEYLWQCTMVATWEPCAMCAGTLYWANIGRLVYAAPETELRKLTGENNPENVGLDLPCRHVLGKGQKDIEVIGPVTEGGWDKKVVEASDRYWRPRLHGEQHA
;
A
#
# COMPACT_ATOMS: atom_id res chain seq x y z
N MET A 1 -10.45 57.43 0.60
CA MET A 1 -9.06 57.61 1.07
C MET A 1 -8.46 56.21 1.25
N LEU A 2 -7.53 55.84 0.36
CA LEU A 2 -6.59 54.71 0.37
C LEU A 2 -6.84 53.49 1.27
N TRP A 3 -6.99 52.30 0.66
CA TRP A 3 -6.40 51.08 1.22
C TRP A 3 -5.50 50.41 0.17
N ARG A 4 -4.21 50.34 0.51
CA ARG A 4 -3.13 49.73 -0.26
C ARG A 4 -3.12 48.21 -0.05
N THR A 5 -2.74 47.54 -1.12
CA THR A 5 -2.33 46.14 -1.27
C THR A 5 -1.32 45.64 -0.24
N ASN A 6 -1.43 44.38 0.18
CA ASN A 6 -0.28 43.54 0.52
C ASN A 6 -0.50 42.11 0.01
N PHE A 7 0.21 41.80 -1.07
CA PHE A 7 0.51 40.44 -1.51
C PHE A 7 1.40 39.78 -0.44
N LEU A 8 0.95 38.67 0.14
CA LEU A 8 1.82 37.78 0.91
C LEU A 8 2.19 36.58 0.04
N SER A 9 3.51 36.39 -0.07
CA SER A 9 4.21 35.40 -0.85
C SER A 9 3.87 33.96 -0.43
N LEU A 10 3.63 33.10 -1.44
CA LEU A 10 3.60 31.65 -1.29
C LEU A 10 4.97 31.13 -0.80
N PRO A 11 5.02 30.15 0.13
CA PRO A 11 6.28 29.54 0.54
C PRO A 11 6.87 28.68 -0.58
N ARG A 12 8.20 28.66 -0.64
CA ARG A 12 9.02 27.92 -1.62
C ARG A 12 9.05 26.42 -1.30
N LEU A 13 9.28 25.60 -2.34
CA LEU A 13 9.25 24.14 -2.41
C LEU A 13 10.26 23.36 -1.51
N THR A 14 10.71 23.89 -0.38
CA THR A 14 11.70 23.23 0.50
C THR A 14 11.15 22.74 1.84
N ASP A 15 9.87 22.99 2.17
CA ASP A 15 9.33 22.70 3.51
C ASP A 15 8.24 21.61 3.51
N ILE A 16 8.53 20.43 2.97
CA ILE A 16 7.73 19.22 3.20
C ILE A 16 8.66 18.11 3.71
N PHE A 17 9.06 18.20 4.99
CA PHE A 17 9.67 17.09 5.74
C PHE A 17 9.46 17.29 7.25
N ILE A 18 8.36 16.78 7.81
CA ILE A 18 8.26 16.47 9.25
C ILE A 18 7.43 15.20 9.40
N PHE A 19 8.06 14.11 9.87
CA PHE A 19 7.62 13.31 11.05
C PHE A 19 8.27 11.90 11.11
N ILE A 20 9.61 11.79 11.21
CA ILE A 20 10.26 10.60 11.83
C ILE A 20 11.55 11.06 12.54
N GLN A 21 11.44 11.65 13.73
CA GLN A 21 12.61 11.83 14.61
C GLN A 21 12.28 12.00 16.10
N SER A 22 11.31 11.24 16.62
CA SER A 22 10.96 11.31 18.05
C SER A 22 10.87 9.94 18.76
N LEU A 23 11.63 8.92 18.31
CA LEU A 23 11.68 7.63 19.03
C LEU A 23 13.07 7.00 19.16
N SER A 24 14.17 7.69 18.82
CA SER A 24 15.52 7.10 18.94
C SER A 24 16.49 7.81 19.89
N ASN A 25 16.18 9.00 20.40
CA ASN A 25 17.10 9.74 21.29
C ASN A 25 16.53 9.90 22.69
N GLY A 26 16.52 8.78 23.43
CA GLY A 26 16.13 8.73 24.82
C GLY A 26 17.03 7.79 25.60
N ARG A 27 18.33 8.15 25.70
CA ARG A 27 19.29 7.83 26.79
C ARG A 27 20.72 7.98 26.25
N ASN A 28 21.39 9.06 26.63
CA ASN A 28 22.82 9.07 26.92
C ASN A 28 23.21 10.47 27.45
N SER A 29 23.10 10.64 28.76
CA SER A 29 24.06 11.44 29.52
C SER A 29 24.04 10.92 30.95
N LEU A 30 25.21 10.49 31.44
CA LEU A 30 25.69 10.70 32.80
C LEU A 30 27.16 10.25 32.83
N GLN A 31 27.97 11.17 33.36
CA GLN A 31 29.43 11.15 33.34
C GLN A 31 30.03 10.10 34.29
N SER A 32 31.30 9.82 34.02
CA SER A 32 32.23 9.01 34.80
C SER A 32 32.47 9.52 36.23
N THR A 33 32.47 8.63 37.21
CA THR A 33 33.40 8.64 38.34
C THR A 33 33.77 7.21 38.75
N THR A 34 35.04 7.05 39.11
CA THR A 34 35.75 5.84 39.55
C THR A 34 35.27 5.33 40.91
N GLY A 35 35.24 3.99 41.12
CA GLY A 35 35.07 3.42 42.46
C GLY A 35 34.88 1.90 42.49
N ILE A 36 35.64 1.23 43.35
CA ILE A 36 35.89 -0.21 43.46
C ILE A 36 34.75 -1.01 44.17
N ALA A 37 34.71 -2.32 43.88
CA ALA A 37 34.18 -3.46 44.66
C ALA A 37 32.75 -4.02 44.40
N GLY A 38 32.73 -5.30 44.04
CA GLY A 38 31.85 -6.33 44.62
C GLY A 38 30.43 -6.45 44.07
N SER A 39 30.17 -7.47 43.24
CA SER A 39 28.81 -7.92 42.90
C SER A 39 28.62 -9.39 43.28
N PRO A 40 27.69 -9.72 44.21
CA PRO A 40 27.20 -11.07 44.37
C PRO A 40 26.06 -11.38 43.39
N ARG A 41 26.21 -12.54 42.75
CA ARG A 41 25.27 -13.23 41.87
C ARG A 41 23.84 -13.27 42.45
N GLN A 42 22.88 -12.59 41.82
CA GLN A 42 21.45 -12.79 42.10
C GLN A 42 20.84 -13.80 41.14
N THR A 43 20.26 -14.85 41.73
CA THR A 43 19.58 -15.98 41.09
C THR A 43 18.17 -15.60 40.63
N ARG A 44 17.82 -15.98 39.37
CA ARG A 44 16.45 -15.87 38.81
C ARG A 44 15.44 -16.72 39.61
N PRO A 45 14.22 -16.21 39.89
CA PRO A 45 13.14 -17.06 40.41
C PRO A 45 12.56 -17.96 39.30
N LYS A 46 12.36 -19.24 39.61
CA LYS A 46 11.72 -20.25 38.75
C LYS A 46 10.21 -19.99 38.67
N ILE A 47 9.69 -19.82 37.45
CA ILE A 47 8.25 -19.84 37.17
C ILE A 47 7.75 -21.29 37.32
N ARG A 48 6.87 -21.54 38.30
CA ARG A 48 6.16 -22.81 38.45
C ARG A 48 5.06 -22.92 37.38
N LYS A 49 5.14 -23.96 36.55
CA LYS A 49 4.03 -24.42 35.69
C LYS A 49 2.88 -24.89 36.60
N ARG A 50 1.68 -24.35 36.41
CA ARG A 50 0.45 -24.89 37.02
C ARG A 50 -0.24 -25.77 35.98
N ALA A 51 -0.70 -26.92 36.47
CA ALA A 51 -1.29 -28.02 35.72
C ALA A 51 -2.66 -27.66 35.15
N SER A 52 -3.01 -28.43 34.12
CA SER A 52 -4.27 -28.55 33.39
C SER A 52 -5.49 -28.79 34.28
N ASP A 53 -6.53 -28.00 34.07
CA ASP A 53 -7.91 -28.39 34.37
C ASP A 53 -8.69 -28.39 33.06
N ALA A 54 -8.99 -29.59 32.56
CA ALA A 54 -9.81 -29.84 31.40
C ALA A 54 -11.29 -29.64 31.75
N THR A 55 -11.98 -28.78 31.00
CA THR A 55 -13.44 -28.66 31.03
C THR A 55 -14.03 -29.43 29.84
N PRO A 56 -15.11 -30.20 30.01
CA PRO A 56 -15.62 -31.09 28.98
C PRO A 56 -16.40 -30.32 27.91
N THR A 57 -16.09 -30.61 26.65
CA THR A 57 -16.85 -30.19 25.47
C THR A 57 -18.18 -30.93 25.39
N PRO A 58 -19.32 -30.26 25.14
CA PRO A 58 -20.57 -30.96 24.87
C PRO A 58 -20.57 -31.50 23.43
N HIS A 59 -20.89 -32.79 23.31
CA HIS A 59 -21.17 -33.46 22.05
C HIS A 59 -22.42 -32.85 21.39
N LEU A 60 -22.30 -32.44 20.13
CA LEU A 60 -23.46 -32.11 19.28
C LEU A 60 -24.04 -33.42 18.73
N ASP A 61 -25.10 -33.89 19.37
CA ASP A 61 -25.97 -34.93 18.82
C ASP A 61 -26.93 -34.31 17.80
N GLY A 62 -27.08 -35.00 16.66
CA GLY A 62 -27.83 -34.54 15.50
C GLY A 62 -29.31 -34.78 15.66
N SER A 63 -30.12 -33.72 15.60
CA SER A 63 -31.52 -33.81 15.19
C SER A 63 -32.01 -32.43 14.73
N LEU A 64 -32.18 -32.24 13.42
CA LEU A 64 -32.93 -31.11 12.89
C LEU A 64 -34.44 -31.44 12.99
N PRO A 65 -35.30 -30.52 13.47
CA PRO A 65 -36.74 -30.74 13.40
C PRO A 65 -37.25 -30.45 11.99
N THR A 66 -37.80 -31.47 11.36
CA THR A 66 -38.54 -31.39 10.09
C THR A 66 -39.84 -30.63 10.30
N VAL A 67 -39.95 -29.41 9.76
CA VAL A 67 -41.22 -28.68 9.69
C VAL A 67 -42.02 -29.21 8.49
N ILE A 68 -43.07 -29.97 8.77
CA ILE A 68 -44.06 -30.40 7.78
C ILE A 68 -44.98 -29.22 7.48
N SER A 69 -44.81 -28.60 6.31
CA SER A 69 -45.77 -27.64 5.77
C SER A 69 -46.96 -28.38 5.14
N ARG A 70 -48.15 -28.24 5.74
CA ARG A 70 -49.42 -28.63 5.12
C ARG A 70 -49.77 -27.61 4.03
N GLY A 71 -49.96 -28.09 2.82
CA GLY A 71 -50.35 -27.30 1.66
C GLY A 71 -51.77 -26.74 1.80
N ALA A 72 -51.94 -25.48 1.38
CA ALA A 72 -53.22 -24.85 1.14
C ALA A 72 -53.22 -24.21 -0.26
N GLY A 73 -54.36 -24.37 -0.95
CA GLY A 73 -54.64 -24.14 -2.36
C GLY A 73 -53.94 -22.98 -3.08
N PHE A 74 -53.36 -23.32 -4.23
CA PHE A 74 -52.91 -22.38 -5.26
C PHE A 74 -54.12 -21.95 -6.10
N ASN A 75 -54.42 -20.65 -6.14
CA ASN A 75 -55.44 -20.06 -7.00
C ASN A 75 -54.74 -19.37 -8.20
N GLU A 76 -55.18 -19.69 -9.42
CA GLU A 76 -54.54 -19.38 -10.73
C GLU A 76 -54.43 -17.86 -11.03
N SER A 77 -55.06 -16.99 -10.24
CA SER A 77 -55.14 -15.54 -10.49
C SER A 77 -53.88 -14.73 -10.11
N ASN A 78 -52.92 -15.32 -9.37
CA ASN A 78 -51.70 -14.62 -8.93
C ASN A 78 -50.51 -14.74 -9.91
N ARG A 79 -50.64 -15.53 -10.99
CA ARG A 79 -49.51 -15.83 -11.87
C ARG A 79 -49.12 -14.68 -12.79
N ILE A 80 -50.08 -13.84 -13.17
CA ILE A 80 -49.87 -12.73 -14.12
C ILE A 80 -49.34 -11.46 -13.41
N ALA A 81 -49.73 -11.24 -12.14
CA ALA A 81 -49.18 -10.15 -11.32
C ALA A 81 -47.73 -10.45 -10.88
N SER A 82 -47.39 -11.73 -10.63
CA SER A 82 -46.05 -12.19 -10.27
C SER A 82 -45.02 -11.91 -11.36
N THR A 83 -45.34 -12.19 -12.64
CA THR A 83 -44.41 -11.98 -13.75
C THR A 83 -44.15 -10.49 -14.02
N ALA A 84 -45.18 -9.65 -13.98
CA ALA A 84 -45.02 -8.20 -14.16
C ALA A 84 -44.27 -7.50 -13.00
N LEU A 85 -44.44 -7.99 -11.76
CA LEU A 85 -43.69 -7.52 -10.59
C LEU A 85 -42.25 -8.06 -10.57
N GLN A 86 -42.03 -9.31 -10.99
CA GLN A 86 -40.69 -9.89 -11.13
C GLN A 86 -39.88 -9.17 -12.20
N ASP A 87 -40.49 -8.80 -13.33
CA ASP A 87 -39.82 -8.14 -14.46
C ASP A 87 -39.51 -6.66 -14.19
N ARG A 88 -40.36 -5.98 -13.42
CA ARG A 88 -40.02 -4.65 -12.86
C ARG A 88 -38.92 -4.74 -11.79
N SER A 89 -38.92 -5.80 -10.97
CA SER A 89 -37.88 -6.00 -9.95
C SER A 89 -36.52 -6.33 -10.56
N SER A 90 -36.47 -7.10 -11.65
CA SER A 90 -35.24 -7.47 -12.35
C SER A 90 -34.67 -6.27 -13.11
N SER A 91 -35.51 -5.48 -13.77
CA SER A 91 -35.11 -4.24 -14.44
C SER A 91 -34.64 -3.16 -13.45
N SER A 92 -35.37 -2.93 -12.34
CA SER A 92 -34.92 -2.03 -11.27
C SER A 92 -33.67 -2.53 -10.54
N LYS A 93 -33.50 -3.84 -10.32
CA LYS A 93 -32.26 -4.42 -9.78
C LYS A 93 -31.09 -4.23 -10.75
N ARG A 94 -31.32 -4.36 -12.06
CA ARG A 94 -30.28 -4.18 -13.09
C ARG A 94 -29.89 -2.71 -13.24
N VAL A 95 -30.86 -1.80 -13.18
CA VAL A 95 -30.64 -0.34 -13.18
C VAL A 95 -29.94 0.10 -11.89
N MET A 96 -30.37 -0.40 -10.72
CA MET A 96 -29.69 -0.12 -9.45
C MET A 96 -28.30 -0.75 -9.39
N ALA A 97 -28.10 -1.95 -9.93
CA ALA A 97 -26.77 -2.56 -10.08
C ALA A 97 -25.87 -1.75 -11.03
N GLN A 98 -26.41 -1.22 -12.14
CA GLN A 98 -25.66 -0.34 -13.05
C GLN A 98 -25.36 1.03 -12.43
N LEU A 99 -26.28 1.60 -11.66
CA LEU A 99 -26.10 2.88 -10.96
C LEU A 99 -25.12 2.76 -9.78
N THR A 100 -25.21 1.68 -9.00
CA THR A 100 -24.27 1.40 -7.90
C THR A 100 -22.87 1.14 -8.44
N ASN A 101 -22.72 0.37 -9.52
CA ASN A 101 -21.41 0.08 -10.12
C ASN A 101 -20.77 1.32 -10.77
N ARG A 102 -21.56 2.24 -11.34
CA ARG A 102 -21.03 3.53 -11.85
C ARG A 102 -20.62 4.51 -10.73
N ASN A 103 -21.18 4.38 -9.53
CA ASN A 103 -20.91 5.29 -8.42
C ASN A 103 -19.85 4.76 -7.46
N LEU A 104 -19.64 3.44 -7.40
CA LEU A 104 -18.57 2.80 -6.62
C LEU A 104 -17.19 3.22 -7.11
N TYR A 105 -17.04 3.37 -8.43
CA TYR A 105 -15.75 3.62 -9.09
C TYR A 105 -15.89 4.75 -10.11
N PRO A 106 -16.00 6.02 -9.65
CA PRO A 106 -16.12 7.15 -10.57
C PRO A 106 -14.88 7.23 -11.48
N PRO A 107 -15.05 7.71 -12.72
CA PRO A 107 -13.93 7.85 -13.65
C PRO A 107 -12.90 8.84 -13.09
N ARG A 108 -11.62 8.53 -13.32
CA ARG A 108 -10.49 9.37 -12.96
C ARG A 108 -10.11 10.29 -14.10
N ASN A 109 -9.47 11.41 -13.79
CA ASN A 109 -8.79 12.20 -14.81
C ASN A 109 -7.69 11.35 -15.48
N PRO A 110 -7.66 11.27 -16.83
CA PRO A 110 -6.60 10.57 -17.54
C PRO A 110 -5.24 11.18 -17.20
N ILE A 111 -4.23 10.32 -17.05
CA ILE A 111 -2.84 10.75 -16.87
C ILE A 111 -2.12 10.76 -18.22
N THR A 112 -1.37 11.82 -18.50
CA THR A 112 -0.57 11.92 -19.73
C THR A 112 0.83 11.35 -19.52
N MET A 113 1.51 10.97 -20.61
CA MET A 113 2.88 10.48 -20.50
C MET A 113 3.88 11.55 -20.03
N ALA A 114 3.61 12.82 -20.31
CA ALA A 114 4.40 13.93 -19.78
C ALA A 114 4.31 14.01 -18.25
N GLN A 115 3.11 13.81 -17.69
CA GLN A 115 2.90 13.74 -16.23
C GLN A 115 3.56 12.51 -15.62
N VAL A 116 3.41 11.33 -16.24
CA VAL A 116 4.13 10.11 -15.82
C VAL A 116 5.63 10.33 -15.80
N THR A 117 6.19 10.93 -16.85
CA THR A 117 7.62 11.24 -16.96
C THR A 117 8.08 12.20 -15.87
N LYS A 118 7.32 13.28 -15.61
CA LYS A 118 7.59 14.24 -14.53
C LYS A 118 7.59 13.54 -13.16
N ALA A 119 6.59 12.70 -12.90
CA ALA A 119 6.46 11.96 -11.65
C ALA A 119 7.61 10.96 -11.44
N LEU A 120 8.01 10.22 -12.48
CA LEU A 120 9.12 9.27 -12.40
C LEU A 120 10.49 9.97 -12.22
N HIS A 121 10.67 11.17 -12.78
CA HIS A 121 11.83 12.01 -12.47
C HIS A 121 11.88 12.35 -10.97
N THR A 122 10.75 12.77 -10.40
CA THR A 122 10.64 13.04 -8.96
C THR A 122 10.94 11.79 -8.13
N CYS A 123 10.37 10.63 -8.47
CA CYS A 123 10.63 9.37 -7.79
C CYS A 123 12.13 9.00 -7.79
N LEU A 124 12.81 9.07 -8.94
CA LEU A 124 14.23 8.72 -9.02
C LEU A 124 15.13 9.71 -8.28
N ALA A 125 14.84 11.00 -8.35
CA ALA A 125 15.62 12.01 -7.63
C ALA A 125 15.52 11.80 -6.09
N LEU A 126 14.32 11.53 -5.59
CA LEU A 126 14.09 11.25 -4.18
C LEU A 126 14.64 9.88 -3.76
N GLN A 127 14.55 8.86 -4.62
CA GLN A 127 15.17 7.56 -4.41
C GLN A 127 16.69 7.68 -4.23
N GLU A 128 17.35 8.47 -5.09
CA GLU A 128 18.79 8.68 -5.00
C GLU A 128 19.18 9.40 -3.71
N THR A 129 18.37 10.37 -3.28
CA THR A 129 18.56 11.05 -1.99
C THR A 129 18.38 10.07 -0.83
N ALA A 130 17.33 9.26 -0.84
CA ALA A 130 17.08 8.24 0.19
C ALA A 130 18.20 7.19 0.25
N ARG A 131 18.77 6.81 -0.90
CA ARG A 131 19.89 5.88 -1.00
C ARG A 131 21.17 6.47 -0.43
N THR A 132 21.54 7.68 -0.87
CA THR A 132 22.84 8.29 -0.56
C THR A 132 22.89 8.91 0.84
N VAL A 133 21.81 9.57 1.28
CA VAL A 133 21.76 10.28 2.56
C VAL A 133 21.29 9.37 3.69
N HIS A 134 20.36 8.45 3.41
CA HIS A 134 19.71 7.63 4.45
C HIS A 134 20.00 6.14 4.35
N GLY A 135 20.85 5.72 3.40
CA GLY A 135 21.21 4.31 3.21
C GLY A 135 20.02 3.40 2.88
N LYS A 136 18.93 3.96 2.35
CA LYS A 136 17.72 3.18 2.04
C LYS A 136 17.90 2.36 0.76
N ARG A 137 17.16 1.24 0.68
CA ARG A 137 17.04 0.43 -0.54
C ARG A 137 16.41 1.28 -1.65
N PRO A 138 16.74 1.01 -2.93
CA PRO A 138 16.30 1.81 -4.07
C PRO A 138 14.85 1.47 -4.47
N PHE A 139 13.92 1.66 -3.54
CA PHE A 139 12.48 1.60 -3.75
C PHE A 139 11.87 2.90 -3.24
N PHE A 140 11.06 3.54 -4.08
CA PHE A 140 10.47 4.82 -3.77
C PHE A 140 9.10 4.96 -4.44
N SER A 141 8.18 5.64 -3.75
CA SER A 141 6.83 5.90 -4.25
C SER A 141 6.34 7.27 -3.84
N ILE A 142 5.51 7.87 -4.69
CA ILE A 142 4.80 9.12 -4.43
C ILE A 142 3.30 8.94 -4.67
N LEU A 143 2.49 9.77 -4.03
CA LEU A 143 1.07 9.92 -4.33
C LEU A 143 0.84 11.25 -5.04
N LEU A 144 0.22 11.20 -6.21
CA LEU A 144 -0.26 12.37 -6.94
C LEU A 144 -1.74 12.60 -6.64
N ALA A 145 -2.11 13.88 -6.53
CA ALA A 145 -3.49 14.33 -6.44
C ALA A 145 -4.28 14.03 -7.74
N PRO A 146 -5.60 14.27 -7.76
CA PRO A 146 -6.45 14.03 -8.94
C PRO A 146 -6.09 14.85 -10.20
N ASP A 147 -5.25 15.88 -10.06
CA ASP A 147 -4.68 16.64 -11.18
C ASP A 147 -3.53 15.91 -11.89
N ASN A 148 -3.07 14.76 -11.35
CA ASN A 148 -1.90 14.00 -11.77
C ASN A 148 -0.58 14.80 -11.79
N GLU A 149 -0.50 15.90 -11.02
CA GLU A 149 0.70 16.75 -10.94
C GLU A 149 1.13 17.07 -9.51
N THR A 150 0.18 17.36 -8.63
CA THR A 150 0.47 17.74 -7.25
C THR A 150 0.91 16.52 -6.45
N VAL A 151 2.13 16.54 -5.93
CA VAL A 151 2.63 15.49 -5.04
C VAL A 151 2.06 15.72 -3.64
N LEU A 152 1.17 14.83 -3.20
CA LEU A 152 0.54 14.88 -1.87
C LEU A 152 1.44 14.27 -0.80
N ALA A 153 2.16 13.21 -1.16
CA ALA A 153 2.98 12.44 -0.25
C ALA A 153 4.09 11.69 -0.99
N SER A 154 5.15 11.36 -0.26
CA SER A 154 6.25 10.53 -0.75
C SER A 154 6.78 9.63 0.37
N CYS A 155 7.32 8.47 0.01
CA CYS A 155 7.91 7.55 0.97
C CYS A 155 9.10 6.83 0.31
N PRO A 156 10.22 6.65 1.02
CA PRO A 156 11.23 5.66 0.64
C PRO A 156 10.92 4.30 1.25
N SER A 157 11.58 3.24 0.79
CA SER A 157 11.63 1.98 1.55
C SER A 157 12.28 2.21 2.92
N ILE A 158 11.58 1.84 3.99
CA ILE A 158 12.01 2.08 5.37
C ILE A 158 12.75 0.88 5.95
N SER A 159 12.20 -0.33 5.79
CA SER A 159 12.74 -1.60 6.32
C SER A 159 12.32 -2.80 5.45
N HIS A 160 12.66 -4.03 5.88
CA HIS A 160 12.38 -5.26 5.13
C HIS A 160 10.89 -5.55 4.88
N ILE A 161 9.98 -5.07 5.74
CA ILE A 161 8.51 -5.14 5.53
C ILE A 161 7.84 -3.78 5.38
N ARG A 162 8.54 -2.69 5.76
CA ARG A 162 8.03 -1.33 5.62
C ARG A 162 8.42 -0.80 4.25
N HIS A 163 7.80 -1.40 3.23
CA HIS A 163 8.01 -1.05 1.83
C HIS A 163 7.41 0.33 1.54
N SER A 164 8.00 1.00 0.56
CA SER A 164 7.66 2.35 0.17
C SER A 164 6.16 2.54 -0.05
N GLU A 165 5.56 1.66 -0.83
CA GLU A 165 4.18 1.70 -1.28
C GLU A 165 3.21 1.39 -0.15
N THR A 166 3.56 0.43 0.72
CA THR A 166 2.77 0.07 1.89
C THR A 166 2.71 1.22 2.88
N GLU A 167 3.86 1.82 3.19
CA GLU A 167 3.93 2.93 4.14
C GLU A 167 3.29 4.19 3.59
N LEU A 168 3.47 4.47 2.29
CA LEU A 168 2.75 5.55 1.60
C LEU A 168 1.24 5.34 1.68
N ALA A 169 0.75 4.15 1.31
CA ALA A 169 -0.68 3.83 1.32
C ALA A 169 -1.30 3.96 2.73
N ARG A 170 -0.60 3.49 3.76
CA ARG A 170 -1.05 3.62 5.16
C ARG A 170 -1.13 5.08 5.59
N MET A 171 -0.07 5.85 5.34
CA MET A 171 -0.02 7.27 5.70
C MET A 171 -1.14 8.08 5.04
N VAL A 172 -1.41 7.84 3.76
CA VAL A 172 -2.44 8.61 3.03
C VAL A 172 -3.86 8.15 3.34
N ALA A 173 -4.06 6.86 3.68
CA ALA A 173 -5.36 6.37 4.17
C ALA A 173 -5.75 6.97 5.52
N ASP A 174 -4.77 7.32 6.37
CA ASP A 174 -5.03 8.03 7.62
C ASP A 174 -5.33 9.54 7.41
N GLN A 175 -5.00 10.10 6.25
CA GLN A 175 -5.06 11.53 5.96
C GLN A 175 -6.21 11.94 5.03
N PHE A 176 -6.62 11.07 4.11
CA PHE A 176 -7.57 11.38 3.06
C PHE A 176 -8.73 10.37 3.04
N SER A 177 -9.89 10.79 2.54
CA SER A 177 -11.03 9.90 2.38
C SER A 177 -10.80 8.88 1.26
N GLU A 178 -11.48 7.74 1.34
CA GLU A 178 -11.41 6.70 0.32
C GLU A 178 -11.84 7.23 -1.06
N GLU A 179 -12.86 8.10 -1.13
CA GLU A 179 -13.36 8.69 -2.37
C GLU A 179 -12.35 9.63 -3.03
N TYR A 180 -11.55 10.32 -2.22
CA TYR A 180 -10.48 11.18 -2.72
C TYR A 180 -9.30 10.32 -3.22
N LEU A 181 -8.88 9.32 -2.43
CA LEU A 181 -7.80 8.40 -2.82
C LEU A 181 -8.14 7.63 -4.10
N TRP A 182 -9.41 7.33 -4.34
CA TRP A 182 -9.86 6.72 -5.59
C TRP A 182 -9.47 7.54 -6.83
N GLN A 183 -9.38 8.85 -6.68
CA GLN A 183 -9.01 9.76 -7.76
C GLN A 183 -7.49 9.99 -7.87
N CYS A 184 -6.73 9.57 -6.87
CA CYS A 184 -5.29 9.75 -6.79
C CYS A 184 -4.52 8.65 -7.55
N THR A 185 -3.25 8.97 -7.85
CA THR A 185 -2.33 8.07 -8.55
C THR A 185 -1.11 7.79 -7.68
N MET A 186 -0.87 6.53 -7.33
CA MET A 186 0.43 6.12 -6.78
C MET A 186 1.41 5.89 -7.92
N VAL A 187 2.59 6.51 -7.85
CA VAL A 187 3.70 6.28 -8.79
C VAL A 187 4.85 5.64 -8.03
N ALA A 188 5.33 4.49 -8.49
CA ALA A 188 6.40 3.71 -7.87
C ALA A 188 7.55 3.43 -8.85
N THR A 189 8.78 3.33 -8.34
CA THR A 189 9.94 2.98 -9.18
C THR A 189 9.88 1.52 -9.65
N TRP A 190 9.47 0.61 -8.78
CA TRP A 190 9.33 -0.82 -9.06
C TRP A 190 7.87 -1.26 -8.99
N GLU A 191 7.57 -2.40 -9.62
CA GLU A 191 6.28 -3.07 -9.50
C GLU A 191 6.01 -3.46 -8.04
N PRO A 192 4.85 -3.07 -7.46
CA PRO A 192 4.55 -3.40 -6.07
C PRO A 192 4.42 -4.90 -5.84
N CYS A 193 5.09 -5.43 -4.81
CA CYS A 193 4.94 -6.82 -4.40
C CYS A 193 3.51 -7.14 -3.90
N ALA A 194 3.21 -8.42 -3.65
CA ALA A 194 1.87 -8.86 -3.23
C ALA A 194 1.32 -8.12 -2.00
N MET A 195 2.16 -7.84 -1.01
CA MET A 195 1.82 -7.07 0.19
C MET A 195 1.46 -5.62 -0.16
N CYS A 196 2.29 -4.97 -0.97
CA CYS A 196 2.08 -3.59 -1.39
C CYS A 196 0.84 -3.44 -2.26
N ALA A 197 0.65 -4.33 -3.23
CA ALA A 197 -0.55 -4.37 -4.08
C ALA A 197 -1.83 -4.55 -3.25
N GLY A 198 -1.81 -5.44 -2.26
CA GLY A 198 -2.94 -5.61 -1.34
C GLY A 198 -3.20 -4.37 -0.49
N THR A 199 -2.15 -3.71 0.01
CA THR A 199 -2.30 -2.49 0.81
C THR A 199 -2.86 -1.34 -0.02
N LEU A 200 -2.36 -1.14 -1.24
CA LEU A 200 -2.88 -0.17 -2.21
C LEU A 200 -4.39 -0.39 -2.48
N TYR A 201 -4.77 -1.64 -2.71
CA TYR A 201 -6.17 -2.02 -2.91
C TYR A 201 -7.07 -1.61 -1.75
N TRP A 202 -6.64 -1.89 -0.52
CA TRP A 202 -7.43 -1.57 0.68
C TRP A 202 -7.42 -0.07 1.03
N ALA A 203 -6.33 0.64 0.72
CA ALA A 203 -6.25 2.10 0.86
C ALA A 203 -7.11 2.87 -0.17
N ASN A 204 -7.78 2.15 -1.09
CA ASN A 204 -8.66 2.72 -2.11
C ASN A 204 -7.97 3.68 -3.09
N ILE A 205 -6.68 3.49 -3.36
CA ILE A 205 -5.96 4.29 -4.36
C ILE A 205 -6.33 3.77 -5.76
N GLY A 206 -6.90 4.63 -6.60
CA GLY A 206 -7.55 4.19 -7.83
C GLY A 206 -6.62 3.96 -9.03
N ARG A 207 -5.39 4.49 -9.01
CA ARG A 207 -4.40 4.26 -10.06
C ARG A 207 -3.02 3.93 -9.50
N LEU A 208 -2.36 2.94 -10.10
CA LEU A 208 -0.97 2.59 -9.92
C LEU A 208 -0.19 2.84 -11.22
N VAL A 209 0.92 3.54 -11.13
CA VAL A 209 1.94 3.66 -12.17
C VAL A 209 3.24 3.06 -11.63
N TYR A 210 3.87 2.15 -12.37
CA TYR A 210 5.20 1.64 -11.99
C TYR A 210 6.15 1.59 -13.18
N ALA A 211 7.42 1.92 -12.96
CA ALA A 211 8.40 2.01 -14.03
C ALA A 211 8.98 0.65 -14.43
N ALA A 212 9.66 -0.06 -13.53
CA ALA A 212 10.31 -1.34 -13.82
C ALA A 212 9.55 -2.53 -13.21
N PRO A 213 9.44 -3.68 -13.91
CA PRO A 213 8.73 -4.84 -13.39
C PRO A 213 9.57 -5.63 -12.38
N GLU A 214 8.91 -6.42 -11.52
CA GLU A 214 9.59 -7.25 -10.51
C GLU A 214 10.55 -8.27 -11.13
N THR A 215 10.26 -8.73 -12.35
CA THR A 215 11.12 -9.66 -13.08
C THR A 215 12.49 -9.08 -13.42
N GLU A 216 12.59 -7.77 -13.69
CA GLU A 216 13.89 -7.11 -13.87
C GLU A 216 14.61 -6.92 -12.53
N LEU A 217 13.88 -6.68 -11.44
CA LEU A 217 14.47 -6.63 -10.11
C LEU A 217 15.09 -7.97 -9.73
N ARG A 218 14.38 -9.07 -9.99
CA ARG A 218 14.86 -10.42 -9.73
C ARG A 218 16.15 -10.74 -10.51
N LYS A 219 16.21 -10.34 -11.78
CA LYS A 219 17.44 -10.46 -12.59
C LYS A 219 18.58 -9.65 -11.99
N LEU A 220 18.28 -8.43 -11.54
CA LEU A 220 19.25 -7.51 -10.96
C LEU A 220 19.81 -8.01 -9.62
N THR A 221 18.98 -8.55 -8.74
CA THR A 221 19.39 -9.01 -7.42
C THR A 221 19.97 -10.42 -7.41
N GLY A 222 19.76 -11.20 -8.47
CA GLY A 222 20.14 -12.59 -8.57
C GLY A 222 19.24 -13.54 -7.77
N GLU A 223 19.42 -14.85 -7.98
CA GLU A 223 18.70 -15.88 -7.23
C GLU A 223 19.21 -15.97 -5.78
N ASN A 224 18.31 -16.22 -4.84
CA ASN A 224 18.62 -16.43 -3.41
C ASN A 224 19.34 -15.26 -2.71
N ASN A 225 19.13 -14.03 -3.18
CA ASN A 225 19.61 -12.85 -2.47
C ASN A 225 18.90 -12.72 -1.11
N PRO A 226 19.61 -12.84 0.03
CA PRO A 226 18.97 -12.81 1.36
C PRO A 226 18.32 -11.45 1.67
N GLU A 227 18.69 -10.38 0.96
CA GLU A 227 18.06 -9.07 1.07
C GLU A 227 16.81 -8.90 0.21
N ASN A 228 16.62 -9.73 -0.81
CA ASN A 228 15.49 -9.64 -1.74
C ASN A 228 14.97 -11.02 -2.17
N VAL A 229 14.35 -11.74 -1.23
CA VAL A 229 13.62 -13.00 -1.46
C VAL A 229 12.16 -12.71 -1.85
N GLY A 230 11.97 -12.04 -2.99
CA GLY A 230 10.66 -11.62 -3.49
C GLY A 230 9.79 -12.78 -4.00
N LEU A 231 8.47 -12.53 -4.08
CA LEU A 231 7.53 -13.42 -4.76
C LEU A 231 7.48 -13.05 -6.23
N ASP A 232 7.62 -14.04 -7.12
CA ASP A 232 7.37 -13.88 -8.55
C ASP A 232 5.85 -13.87 -8.82
N LEU A 233 5.20 -12.79 -8.38
CA LEU A 233 3.76 -12.59 -8.47
C LEU A 233 3.46 -11.16 -8.93
N PRO A 234 3.11 -10.97 -10.22
CA PRO A 234 2.76 -9.65 -10.74
C PRO A 234 1.63 -9.00 -9.94
N CYS A 235 1.72 -7.68 -9.71
CA CYS A 235 0.73 -6.93 -8.93
C CYS A 235 -0.68 -7.05 -9.52
N ARG A 236 -0.79 -7.13 -10.85
CA ARG A 236 -2.05 -7.33 -11.58
C ARG A 236 -2.74 -8.65 -11.21
N HIS A 237 -1.98 -9.68 -10.85
CA HIS A 237 -2.57 -10.93 -10.39
C HIS A 237 -3.33 -10.71 -9.09
N VAL A 238 -2.72 -10.01 -8.12
CA VAL A 238 -3.34 -9.72 -6.82
C VAL A 238 -4.53 -8.79 -6.99
N LEU A 239 -4.35 -7.67 -7.68
CA LEU A 239 -5.40 -6.67 -7.90
C LEU A 239 -6.58 -7.24 -8.69
N GLY A 240 -6.32 -8.11 -9.67
CA GLY A 240 -7.34 -8.77 -10.49
C GLY A 240 -8.19 -9.80 -9.74
N LYS A 241 -7.88 -10.13 -8.48
CA LYS A 241 -8.76 -10.92 -7.61
C LYS A 241 -9.72 -10.06 -6.78
N GLY A 242 -9.57 -8.74 -6.83
CA GLY A 242 -10.44 -7.78 -6.16
C GLY A 242 -11.70 -7.43 -6.96
N GLN A 243 -12.54 -6.59 -6.36
CA GLN A 243 -13.76 -6.04 -6.97
C GLN A 243 -13.58 -4.60 -7.46
N LYS A 244 -12.47 -3.95 -7.11
CA LYS A 244 -12.15 -2.55 -7.46
C LYS A 244 -11.50 -2.44 -8.84
N ASP A 245 -11.96 -1.50 -9.65
CA ASP A 245 -11.37 -1.17 -10.96
C ASP A 245 -10.13 -0.26 -10.85
N ILE A 246 -9.07 -0.82 -10.24
CA ILE A 246 -7.79 -0.13 -10.08
C ILE A 246 -7.03 -0.15 -11.40
N GLU A 247 -6.74 1.04 -11.93
CA GLU A 247 -5.98 1.18 -13.16
C GLU A 247 -4.49 0.96 -12.90
N VAL A 248 -3.86 0.07 -13.68
CA VAL A 248 -2.43 -0.25 -13.55
C VAL A 248 -1.69 0.07 -14.84
N ILE A 249 -0.85 1.10 -14.81
CA ILE A 249 0.03 1.53 -15.90
C ILE A 249 1.45 1.09 -15.57
N GLY A 250 2.03 0.23 -16.40
CA GLY A 250 3.39 -0.26 -16.17
C GLY A 250 3.63 -1.65 -16.77
N PRO A 251 4.88 -2.06 -17.00
CA PRO A 251 6.08 -1.24 -16.86
C PRO A 251 6.06 -0.06 -17.85
N VAL A 252 6.63 1.08 -17.45
CA VAL A 252 6.71 2.27 -18.32
C VAL A 252 7.95 2.12 -19.20
N THR A 253 7.77 1.62 -20.41
CA THR A 253 8.86 1.45 -21.40
C THR A 253 9.10 2.70 -22.24
N GLU A 254 8.09 3.56 -22.39
CA GLU A 254 8.21 4.82 -23.10
C GLU A 254 9.25 5.71 -22.41
N GLY A 255 10.16 6.31 -23.19
CA GLY A 255 11.29 7.06 -22.63
C GLY A 255 12.34 6.23 -21.89
N GLY A 256 12.24 4.89 -21.93
CA GLY A 256 13.20 3.95 -21.30
C GLY A 256 13.18 3.97 -19.78
N TRP A 257 12.02 4.26 -19.17
CA TRP A 257 11.89 4.42 -17.72
C TRP A 257 12.15 3.14 -16.93
N ASP A 258 11.70 2.00 -17.43
CA ASP A 258 12.04 0.66 -16.94
C ASP A 258 13.56 0.49 -16.78
N LYS A 259 14.33 0.81 -17.83
CA LYS A 259 15.80 0.68 -17.83
C LYS A 259 16.48 1.69 -16.91
N LYS A 260 16.01 2.94 -16.91
CA LYS A 260 16.54 3.99 -16.02
C LYS A 260 16.43 3.62 -14.54
N VAL A 261 15.32 3.00 -14.15
CA VAL A 261 15.14 2.52 -12.76
C VAL A 261 16.09 1.36 -12.45
N VAL A 262 16.26 0.42 -13.38
CA VAL A 262 17.23 -0.69 -13.24
C VAL A 262 18.64 -0.13 -13.06
N GLU A 263 19.09 0.77 -13.94
CA GLU A 263 20.41 1.41 -13.89
C GLU A 263 20.64 2.20 -12.59
N ALA A 264 19.63 2.94 -12.13
CA ALA A 264 19.72 3.69 -10.87
C ALA A 264 19.82 2.74 -9.66
N SER A 265 19.07 1.65 -9.68
CA SER A 265 19.04 0.67 -8.58
C SER A 265 20.28 -0.22 -8.55
N ASP A 266 20.89 -0.49 -9.69
CA ASP A 266 22.12 -1.28 -9.80
C ASP A 266 23.29 -0.65 -9.02
N ARG A 267 23.31 0.68 -8.87
CA ARG A 267 24.27 1.39 -8.02
C ARG A 267 24.20 0.98 -6.54
N TYR A 268 23.05 0.47 -6.10
CA TYR A 268 22.88 -0.09 -4.75
C TYR A 268 23.24 -1.58 -4.70
N TRP A 269 22.78 -2.36 -5.69
CA TRP A 269 22.85 -3.81 -5.67
C TRP A 269 24.23 -4.34 -6.08
N ARG A 270 24.86 -3.79 -7.12
CA ARG A 270 26.13 -4.28 -7.67
C ARG A 270 27.24 -4.44 -6.62
N PRO A 271 27.54 -3.44 -5.76
CA PRO A 271 28.61 -3.61 -4.76
C PRO A 271 28.28 -4.70 -3.73
N ARG A 272 26.99 -4.86 -3.39
CA ARG A 272 26.52 -5.86 -2.41
C ARG A 272 26.61 -7.28 -2.93
N LEU A 273 26.42 -7.48 -4.24
CA LEU A 273 26.58 -8.80 -4.87
C LEU A 273 28.04 -9.24 -4.97
N HIS A 274 28.97 -8.28 -5.05
CA HIS A 274 30.40 -8.56 -5.18
C HIS A 274 31.17 -8.49 -3.85
N GLY A 275 30.48 -8.35 -2.71
CA GLY A 275 31.11 -8.32 -1.39
C GLY A 275 31.92 -7.05 -1.10
N GLU A 276 31.71 -5.98 -1.87
CA GLU A 276 32.32 -4.67 -1.62
C GLU A 276 31.60 -4.02 -0.43
N GLN A 277 32.29 -3.91 0.71
CA GLN A 277 31.77 -3.19 1.88
C GLN A 277 31.68 -1.68 1.57
N HIS A 278 30.56 -1.06 1.95
CA HIS A 278 30.31 0.37 1.69
C HIS A 278 31.27 1.26 2.50
N ALA A 279 31.73 2.32 1.84
CA ALA A 279 32.20 3.56 2.46
C ALA A 279 31.01 4.48 2.76
#